data_AF-A0A0A7KFN5-F1
#
_entry.id   AF-A0A0A7KFN5-F1
#
_cell.length_a   1.000
_cell.length_b   1.000
_cell.length_c   1.000
_cell.angle_alpha   90.00
_cell.angle_beta   90.00
_cell.angle_gamma   90.00
#
_symmetry.space_group_name_H-M   'P 1'
#
loop_
_entity.id
_entity.type
_entity.pdbx_description
1 polymer ?
#
loop_
_entity_poly.entity_id
_entity_poly.type
_entity_poly.pdbx_seq_one_letter_code
_entity_poly.pdbx_strand_id
1 'polypeptide(L)'
;MFWRGVAWGVRALLVAVHLLFALPALLRPNIPLLFVGYAKFDDVMPFAYWGLASLLAAFLLWLIPTRLPWGLLTTLFSATVFFSIGATFYLGAGLLPGTALFFGFGFAAGALFTRSLWLYAIRVRWFQKHVLEKGVKGG
;
A
#
# COMPACT_ATOMS: atom_id res chain seq x y z
N MET A 1 7.34 0.09 -22.97
CA MET A 1 6.13 -0.67 -22.57
C MET A 1 6.36 -1.53 -21.31
N PHE A 2 7.54 -2.15 -21.17
CA PHE A 2 7.95 -2.95 -20.00
C PHE A 2 7.56 -2.35 -18.63
N TRP A 3 7.97 -1.12 -18.33
CA TRP A 3 7.67 -0.46 -17.04
C TRP A 3 6.18 -0.24 -16.74
N ARG A 4 5.31 -0.25 -17.76
CA ARG A 4 3.86 -0.21 -17.55
C ARG A 4 3.35 -1.59 -17.14
N GLY A 5 3.87 -2.65 -17.76
CA GLY A 5 3.58 -4.04 -17.40
C GLY A 5 4.04 -4.37 -15.97
N VAL A 6 5.26 -3.99 -15.61
CA VAL A 6 5.78 -4.17 -14.24
C VAL A 6 4.89 -3.45 -13.21
N ALA A 7 4.55 -2.18 -13.46
CA ALA A 7 3.70 -1.42 -12.55
C ALA A 7 2.30 -2.04 -12.40
N TRP A 8 1.73 -2.56 -13.50
CA TRP A 8 0.45 -3.27 -13.46
C TRP A 8 0.56 -4.61 -12.71
N GLY A 9 1.62 -5.39 -12.94
CA GLY A 9 1.86 -6.66 -12.25
C GLY A 9 2.05 -6.48 -10.74
N VAL A 10 2.84 -5.48 -10.33
CA VAL A 10 2.96 -5.12 -8.89
C VAL A 10 1.61 -4.73 -8.33
N ARG A 11 0.83 -3.90 -9.03
CA ARG A 11 -0.50 -3.50 -8.57
C ARG A 11 -1.45 -4.70 -8.41
N ALA A 12 -1.47 -5.63 -9.37
CA ALA A 12 -2.27 -6.85 -9.30
C ALA A 12 -1.84 -7.74 -8.13
N LEU A 13 -0.53 -7.87 -7.90
CA LEU A 13 0.01 -8.58 -6.74
C LEU A 13 -0.47 -7.94 -5.42
N LEU A 14 -0.38 -6.61 -5.29
CA LEU A 14 -0.84 -5.93 -4.08
C LEU A 14 -2.34 -6.11 -3.84
N VAL A 15 -3.17 -6.10 -4.90
CA VAL A 15 -4.60 -6.42 -4.81
C VAL A 15 -4.79 -7.84 -4.26
N ALA A 16 -4.09 -8.83 -4.83
CA ALA A 16 -4.20 -10.21 -4.38
C ALA A 16 -3.78 -10.37 -2.90
N VAL A 17 -2.68 -9.74 -2.48
CA VAL A 17 -2.21 -9.77 -1.10
C VAL A 17 -3.21 -9.13 -0.14
N HIS A 18 -3.78 -7.97 -0.50
CA HIS A 18 -4.84 -7.33 0.31
C HIS A 18 -6.05 -8.25 0.47
N LEU A 19 -6.49 -8.93 -0.60
CA LEU A 19 -7.59 -9.88 -0.53
C LEU A 19 -7.24 -11.09 0.34
N LEU A 20 -6.02 -11.63 0.23
CA LEU A 20 -5.54 -12.75 1.03
C LEU A 20 -5.47 -12.42 2.52
N PHE A 21 -5.21 -11.17 2.89
CA PHE A 21 -5.28 -10.72 4.28
C PHE A 21 -6.72 -10.39 4.71
N ALA A 22 -7.50 -9.75 3.83
CA ALA A 22 -8.86 -9.30 4.13
C ALA A 22 -9.81 -10.46 4.42
N LEU A 23 -9.78 -11.51 3.61
CA LEU A 23 -10.74 -12.61 3.73
C LEU A 23 -10.61 -13.34 5.08
N PRO A 24 -9.42 -13.75 5.56
CA PRO A 24 -9.28 -14.33 6.89
C PRO A 24 -9.66 -13.36 8.00
N ALA A 25 -9.27 -12.08 7.91
CA ALA A 25 -9.58 -11.09 8.93
C ALA A 25 -11.09 -10.83 9.09
N LEU A 26 -11.85 -10.88 7.99
CA LEU A 26 -13.30 -10.74 8.00
C LEU A 26 -14.03 -12.02 8.40
N LEU A 27 -13.60 -13.17 7.87
CA LEU A 27 -14.28 -14.45 8.09
C LEU A 27 -13.93 -15.09 9.43
N ARG A 28 -12.80 -14.71 10.03
CA ARG A 28 -12.30 -15.24 11.32
C ARG A 28 -11.82 -14.10 12.21
N PRO A 29 -12.72 -13.23 12.71
CA PRO A 29 -12.34 -12.08 13.52
C PRO A 29 -11.68 -12.47 14.85
N ASN A 30 -11.88 -13.70 15.33
CA ASN A 30 -11.33 -14.20 16.60
C ASN A 30 -9.87 -14.68 16.50
N ILE A 31 -9.20 -14.57 15.34
CA ILE A 31 -7.80 -14.99 15.16
C ILE A 31 -6.84 -14.38 16.22
N PRO A 32 -6.94 -13.10 16.60
CA PRO A 32 -6.09 -12.53 17.64
C PRO A 32 -6.20 -13.22 19.00
N LEU A 33 -7.36 -13.79 19.32
CA LEU A 33 -7.58 -14.54 20.56
C LEU A 33 -6.95 -15.94 20.52
N LEU A 34 -6.74 -16.49 19.31
CA LEU A 34 -6.24 -17.84 19.10
C LEU A 34 -4.72 -17.88 18.87
N PHE A 35 -4.14 -16.80 18.35
CA PHE A 35 -2.74 -16.74 17.96
C PHE A 35 -2.06 -15.50 18.54
N VAL A 36 -1.07 -15.73 19.42
CA VAL A 36 -0.29 -14.67 20.11
C VAL A 36 0.27 -13.64 19.13
N GLY A 37 0.73 -14.09 17.96
CA GLY A 37 1.29 -13.19 16.93
C GLY A 37 0.30 -12.18 16.34
N TYR A 38 -1.00 -12.39 16.52
CA TYR A 38 -2.06 -11.50 16.06
C TYR A 38 -2.69 -10.68 17.20
N ALA A 39 -2.33 -10.92 18.46
CA ALA A 39 -2.97 -10.31 19.63
C ALA A 39 -2.98 -8.77 19.58
N LYS A 40 -1.92 -8.15 19.07
CA LYS A 40 -1.81 -6.68 18.96
C LYS A 40 -2.72 -6.04 17.92
N PHE A 41 -3.34 -6.81 17.04
CA PHE A 41 -4.28 -6.22 16.09
C PHE A 41 -5.50 -5.65 16.80
N ASP A 42 -6.09 -6.41 17.74
CA ASP A 42 -7.28 -5.98 18.49
C ASP A 42 -6.98 -4.85 19.49
N ASP A 43 -5.74 -4.73 19.97
CA ASP A 43 -5.30 -3.59 20.80
C ASP A 43 -5.37 -2.25 20.05
N VAL A 44 -5.23 -2.27 18.71
CA VAL A 44 -5.29 -1.07 17.88
C VAL A 44 -6.71 -0.80 17.39
N MET A 45 -7.35 -1.82 16.82
CA MET A 45 -8.77 -1.81 16.42
C MET A 45 -9.25 -3.23 16.15
N PRO A 46 -10.56 -3.53 16.26
CA PRO A 46 -11.08 -4.88 16.02
C PRO A 46 -10.60 -5.49 14.70
N PHE A 47 -10.20 -6.77 14.73
CA PHE A 47 -9.54 -7.45 13.61
C PHE A 47 -10.30 -7.37 12.28
N ALA A 48 -11.63 -7.41 12.35
CA ALA A 48 -12.49 -7.26 11.17
C ALA A 48 -12.27 -5.91 10.44
N TYR A 49 -11.96 -4.82 11.15
CA TYR A 49 -11.69 -3.52 10.51
C TYR A 49 -10.39 -3.51 9.72
N TRP A 50 -9.37 -4.28 10.13
CA TRP A 50 -8.17 -4.49 9.33
C TRP A 50 -8.50 -5.21 8.02
N GLY A 51 -9.43 -6.16 8.09
CA GLY A 51 -9.97 -6.84 6.92
C GLY A 51 -10.74 -5.91 5.99
N LEU A 52 -11.61 -5.04 6.54
CA LEU A 52 -12.35 -4.04 5.77
C LEU A 52 -11.41 -3.02 5.10
N ALA A 53 -10.41 -2.53 5.83
CA ALA A 53 -9.42 -1.59 5.29
C ALA A 53 -8.64 -2.21 4.13
N SER A 54 -8.23 -3.47 4.26
CA SER A 54 -7.51 -4.21 3.21
C SER A 54 -8.42 -4.51 2.02
N LEU A 55 -9.69 -4.88 2.25
CA LEU A 55 -10.67 -5.08 1.18
C LEU A 55 -10.93 -3.79 0.39
N LEU A 56 -11.08 -2.67 1.10
CA LEU A 56 -11.23 -1.35 0.49
C LEU A 56 -9.98 -0.99 -0.32
N ALA A 57 -8.78 -1.24 0.21
CA ALA A 57 -7.54 -1.00 -0.50
C ALA A 57 -7.44 -1.83 -1.80
N ALA A 58 -7.78 -3.12 -1.74
CA ALA A 58 -7.85 -3.99 -2.92
C ALA A 58 -8.84 -3.45 -3.96
N PHE A 59 -10.03 -3.05 -3.55
CA PHE A 59 -11.07 -2.53 -4.44
C PHE A 59 -10.64 -1.22 -5.11
N LEU A 60 -10.11 -0.27 -4.34
CA LEU A 60 -9.58 1.00 -4.86
C LEU A 60 -8.40 0.78 -5.82
N LEU A 61 -7.47 -0.12 -5.46
CA LEU A 61 -6.36 -0.53 -6.32
C LEU A 61 -6.80 -1.38 -7.51
N TRP A 62 -7.99 -1.95 -7.54
CA TRP A 62 -8.48 -2.60 -8.75
C TRP A 62 -9.13 -1.58 -9.68
N LEU A 63 -10.05 -0.77 -9.14
CA LEU A 63 -10.91 0.09 -9.93
C LEU A 63 -10.29 1.42 -10.38
N ILE A 64 -9.48 2.08 -9.53
CA ILE A 64 -9.05 3.46 -9.79
C ILE A 64 -7.68 3.49 -10.47
N PRO A 65 -7.58 3.70 -11.79
CA PRO A 65 -6.32 3.57 -12.50
C PRO A 65 -5.28 4.60 -12.02
N THR A 66 -4.00 4.21 -11.94
CA THR A 66 -2.89 5.06 -11.44
C THR A 66 -2.63 6.34 -12.24
N ARG A 67 -3.21 6.46 -13.44
CA ARG A 67 -3.10 7.65 -14.30
C ARG A 67 -3.95 8.84 -13.83
N LEU A 68 -4.90 8.61 -12.93
CA LEU A 68 -5.74 9.66 -12.35
C LEU A 68 -5.13 10.13 -11.02
N PRO A 69 -5.37 11.39 -10.61
CA PRO A 69 -4.90 11.89 -9.31
C PRO A 69 -5.43 11.02 -8.15
N TRP A 70 -6.66 10.51 -8.27
CA TRP A 70 -7.23 9.55 -7.33
C TRP A 70 -6.42 8.25 -7.22
N GLY A 71 -5.76 7.83 -8.31
CA GLY A 71 -4.87 6.68 -8.32
C GLY A 71 -3.68 6.83 -7.37
N LEU A 72 -3.18 8.05 -7.15
CA LEU A 72 -2.13 8.33 -6.16
C LEU A 72 -2.61 8.00 -4.75
N LEU A 73 -3.80 8.48 -4.41
CA LEU A 73 -4.40 8.27 -3.11
C LEU A 73 -4.63 6.77 -2.86
N THR A 74 -5.01 6.00 -3.88
CA THR A 74 -5.15 4.54 -3.72
C THR A 74 -3.84 3.83 -3.41
N THR A 75 -2.74 4.23 -4.07
CA THR A 75 -1.41 3.65 -3.80
C THR A 75 -0.85 4.08 -2.45
N LEU A 76 -1.11 5.32 -2.04
CA LEU A 76 -0.73 5.83 -0.73
C LEU A 76 -1.51 5.10 0.37
N PHE A 77 -2.84 4.99 0.22
CA PHE A 77 -3.69 4.27 1.16
C PHE A 77 -3.26 2.81 1.30
N SER A 78 -3.01 2.12 0.19
CA SER A 78 -2.48 0.75 0.20
C SER A 78 -1.14 0.65 0.94
N ALA A 79 -0.21 1.59 0.70
CA ALA A 79 1.07 1.63 1.40
C ALA A 79 0.84 1.80 2.91
N THR A 80 0.01 2.77 3.32
CA THR A 80 -0.33 3.01 4.73
C THR A 80 -0.88 1.75 5.38
N VAL A 81 -1.86 1.07 4.76
CA VAL A 81 -2.44 -0.16 5.30
C VAL A 81 -1.37 -1.23 5.51
N PHE A 82 -0.50 -1.47 4.53
CA PHE A 82 0.57 -2.46 4.68
C PHE A 82 1.62 -2.08 5.72
N PHE A 83 2.03 -0.81 5.78
CA PHE A 83 2.95 -0.33 6.82
C PHE A 83 2.32 -0.48 8.21
N SER A 84 1.03 -0.16 8.36
CA SER A 84 0.31 -0.35 9.62
C SER A 84 0.22 -1.82 10.02
N ILE A 85 -0.13 -2.72 9.10
CA ILE A 85 -0.16 -4.18 9.36
C ILE A 85 1.23 -4.67 9.77
N GLY A 86 2.29 -4.27 9.04
CA GLY A 86 3.67 -4.64 9.35
C GLY A 86 4.14 -4.14 10.71
N ALA A 87 3.80 -2.89 11.05
CA ALA A 87 4.07 -2.30 12.37
C ALA A 87 3.32 -3.03 13.49
N THR A 88 2.06 -3.40 13.27
CA THR A 88 1.29 -4.18 14.25
C THR A 88 1.89 -5.57 14.47
N PHE A 89 2.34 -6.26 13.42
CA PHE A 89 3.08 -7.52 13.58
C PHE A 89 4.40 -7.36 14.35
N TYR A 90 5.10 -6.24 14.14
CA TYR A 90 6.34 -5.93 14.85
C TYR A 90 6.08 -5.78 16.35
N LEU A 91 5.02 -5.05 16.72
CA LEU A 91 4.58 -4.89 18.11
C LEU A 91 3.99 -6.19 18.71
N GLY A 92 3.38 -7.03 17.86
CA GLY A 92 2.65 -8.27 18.14
C GLY A 92 3.38 -9.27 19.02
N ALA A 93 4.53 -9.70 18.54
CA ALA A 93 5.39 -10.71 19.16
C ALA A 93 6.77 -10.77 18.48
N GLY A 94 7.14 -9.74 17.71
CA GLY A 94 8.32 -9.80 16.84
C GLY A 94 8.20 -10.89 15.76
N LEU A 95 7.02 -11.06 15.15
CA LEU A 95 6.84 -11.94 13.99
C LEU A 95 7.57 -11.35 12.77
N LEU A 96 8.90 -11.50 12.78
CA LEU A 96 9.81 -10.98 11.77
C LEU A 96 9.37 -11.32 10.33
N PRO A 97 8.88 -12.54 10.03
CA PRO A 97 8.42 -12.84 8.67
C PRO A 97 7.21 -11.99 8.26
N GLY A 98 6.21 -11.83 9.15
CA GLY A 98 5.04 -11.01 8.88
C GLY A 98 5.41 -9.54 8.70
N THR A 99 6.21 -9.00 9.62
CA THR A 99 6.71 -7.63 9.56
C THR A 99 7.48 -7.36 8.27
N ALA A 100 8.45 -8.20 7.92
CA ALA A 100 9.26 -8.01 6.72
C ALA A 100 8.43 -8.10 5.44
N LEU A 101 7.50 -9.05 5.38
CA LEU A 101 6.61 -9.27 4.24
C LEU A 101 5.68 -8.06 4.02
N PHE A 102 5.00 -7.60 5.07
CA PHE A 102 4.09 -6.45 4.98
C PHE A 102 4.82 -5.13 4.75
N PHE A 103 6.00 -4.92 5.32
CA PHE A 103 6.84 -3.78 4.95
C PHE A 103 7.33 -3.85 3.51
N GLY A 104 7.71 -5.03 3.01
CA GLY A 104 8.05 -5.23 1.60
C GLY A 104 6.91 -4.83 0.66
N PHE A 105 5.68 -5.20 0.99
CA PHE A 105 4.50 -4.77 0.25
C PHE A 105 4.20 -3.28 0.40
N GLY A 106 4.41 -2.71 1.59
CA GLY A 106 4.36 -1.27 1.83
C GLY A 106 5.34 -0.50 0.94
N PHE A 107 6.59 -0.97 0.83
CA PHE A 107 7.59 -0.38 -0.07
C PHE A 107 7.22 -0.55 -1.54
N ALA A 108 6.67 -1.69 -1.96
CA ALA A 108 6.19 -1.88 -3.32
C ALA A 108 5.03 -0.93 -3.66
N ALA A 109 4.08 -0.74 -2.73
CA ALA A 109 3.01 0.25 -2.85
C ALA A 109 3.56 1.69 -2.88
N GLY A 110 4.56 1.99 -2.04
CA GLY A 110 5.28 3.26 -2.03
C GLY A 110 6.01 3.55 -3.33
N ALA A 111 6.65 2.55 -3.94
CA ALA A 111 7.30 2.69 -5.25
C ALA A 111 6.28 2.99 -6.35
N LEU A 112 5.10 2.34 -6.33
CA LEU A 112 3.99 2.67 -7.24
C LEU A 112 3.47 4.08 -7.01
N PHE A 113 3.37 4.52 -5.76
CA PHE A 113 2.99 5.88 -5.39
C PHE A 113 3.99 6.89 -5.95
N THR A 114 5.29 6.74 -5.66
CA THR A 114 6.35 7.65 -6.14
C THR A 114 6.38 7.71 -7.67
N ARG A 115 6.25 6.56 -8.34
CA ARG A 115 6.16 6.52 -9.81
C ARG A 115 4.95 7.29 -10.33
N SER A 116 3.79 7.09 -9.71
CA SER A 116 2.56 7.77 -10.11
C SER A 116 2.68 9.28 -9.86
N LEU A 117 3.28 9.65 -8.72
CA LEU A 117 3.49 11.04 -8.32
C LEU A 117 4.41 11.74 -9.31
N TRP A 118 5.49 11.09 -9.72
CA TRP A 118 6.39 11.59 -10.74
C TRP A 118 5.66 11.84 -12.07
N LEU A 119 4.90 10.84 -12.55
CA LEU A 119 4.13 10.96 -13.80
C LEU A 119 3.08 12.07 -13.76
N TYR A 120 2.57 12.39 -12.58
CA TYR A 120 1.68 13.52 -12.37
C TYR A 120 2.45 14.85 -12.32
N ALA A 121 3.51 14.93 -11.51
CA ALA A 121 4.32 16.12 -11.30
C ALA A 121 4.90 16.67 -12.61
N ILE A 122 5.40 15.80 -13.50
CA ILE A 122 5.94 16.22 -14.82
C ILE A 122 4.88 16.87 -15.73
N ARG A 123 3.58 16.76 -15.43
CA ARG A 123 2.50 17.41 -16.19
C ARG A 123 2.08 18.76 -15.59
N VAL A 124 2.50 19.05 -14.36
CA VAL A 124 2.15 20.29 -13.68
C VAL A 124 3.07 21.41 -14.16
N ARG A 125 2.48 22.46 -14.76
CA ARG A 125 3.23 23.60 -15.33
C ARG A 125 4.19 24.25 -14.34
N TRP A 126 3.79 24.38 -13.08
CA TRP A 126 4.65 24.94 -12.04
C TRP A 126 5.94 24.11 -11.85
N PHE A 127 5.80 22.79 -11.76
CA PHE A 127 6.92 21.86 -11.58
C PHE A 127 7.85 21.84 -12.80
N GLN A 128 7.27 21.85 -14.01
CA GLN A 128 8.04 21.98 -15.25
C GLN A 128 8.91 23.25 -15.24
N LYS A 129 8.32 24.42 -14.97
CA LYS A 129 9.01 25.71 -15.02
C LYS A 129 10.02 25.92 -13.89
N HIS A 130 9.75 25.42 -12.68
CA HIS A 130 10.55 25.76 -11.50
C HIS A 130 11.53 24.66 -11.07
N VAL A 131 11.27 23.41 -11.42
CA VAL A 131 12.13 22.28 -11.05
C VAL A 131 12.89 21.75 -12.26
N LEU A 132 12.21 21.47 -13.37
CA LEU A 132 12.85 20.89 -14.56
C LEU A 132 13.66 21.94 -15.34
N GLU A 133 13.05 23.08 -15.71
CA GLU A 133 13.72 24.10 -16.53
C GLU A 133 14.86 24.82 -15.78
N LYS A 134 14.69 25.09 -14.48
CA LYS A 134 15.76 25.67 -13.65
C LYS A 134 16.90 24.69 -13.38
N GLY A 135 16.59 23.40 -13.22
CA GLY A 135 17.61 22.36 -13.05
C GLY A 135 18.50 22.16 -14.28
N VAL A 136 17.98 22.42 -15.49
CA VAL A 136 18.74 22.32 -16.75
C VAL A 136 19.61 23.54 -17.03
N LYS A 137 19.26 24.71 -16.50
CA LYS A 137 20.00 25.97 -16.74
C LYS A 137 20.98 26.34 -15.61
N GLY A 138 20.97 25.60 -14.50
CA GLY A 138 21.74 25.92 -13.29
C GLY A 138 22.84 24.91 -12.93
N GLY A 139 23.16 23.96 -13.81
CA GLY A 139 24.31 23.05 -13.69
C GLY A 139 25.21 23.21 -14.90
#